data_AF-A0A929DDI3-F1
#
_entry.id   AF-A0A929DDI3-F1
#
_cell.length_a   1.000
_cell.length_b   1.000
_cell.length_c   1.000
_cell.angle_alpha   90.00
_cell.angle_beta   90.00
_cell.angle_gamma   90.00
#
_symmetry.space_group_name_H-M   'P 1'
#
loop_
_entity.id
_entity.type
_entity.pdbx_description
1 polymer ?
#
loop_
_entity_poly.entity_id
_entity_poly.type
_entity_poly.pdbx_seq_one_letter_code
_entity_poly.pdbx_strand_id
1 'polypeptide(L)'
;MAWIVAYIDQGNAATIAITPNQATNVAAGGTKVISATQIWANEDLAATSVLTRQTDAANFTTSAAVKLKMVVFQINPDALDIAGGFDCITLIFGSSNAGNITSAFLLVEPRYDSNTNMIVD
;
A
#
# COMPACT_ATOMS: atom_id res chain seq x y z
N MET A 1 -13.91 5.10 -0.54
CA MET A 1 -12.58 5.10 0.14
C MET A 1 -11.62 4.21 -0.67
N ALA A 2 -10.31 4.22 -0.44
CA ALA A 2 -9.40 3.26 -1.07
C ALA A 2 -8.49 2.57 -0.04
N TRP A 3 -8.06 1.35 -0.33
CA TRP A 3 -7.13 0.59 0.51
C TRP A 3 -6.08 -0.07 -0.34
N ILE A 4 -4.81 0.13 0.02
CA ILE A 4 -3.70 -0.64 -0.54
C ILE A 4 -3.40 -1.76 0.43
N VAL A 5 -3.44 -3.00 -0.05
CA VAL A 5 -3.07 -4.18 0.73
C VAL A 5 -1.77 -4.72 0.16
N ALA A 6 -0.70 -4.65 0.94
CA ALA A 6 0.62 -5.15 0.61
C ALA A 6 0.89 -6.46 1.35
N TYR A 7 1.36 -7.47 0.63
CA TYR A 7 1.86 -8.72 1.19
C TYR A 7 3.35 -8.85 0.95
N ILE A 8 4.01 -9.43 1.94
CA ILE A 8 5.45 -9.73 1.88
C ILE A 8 5.62 -11.18 2.30
N ASP A 9 6.14 -11.98 1.38
CA ASP A 9 6.70 -13.29 1.69
C ASP A 9 8.19 -13.12 1.99
N GLN A 10 8.51 -13.11 3.29
CA GLN A 10 9.84 -12.80 3.76
C GLN A 10 10.63 -14.07 4.07
N GLY A 11 11.54 -14.45 3.16
CA GLY A 11 12.52 -15.53 3.31
C GLY A 11 13.93 -15.08 3.72
N ASN A 12 14.24 -13.78 3.69
CA ASN A 12 15.51 -13.21 4.15
C ASN A 12 15.31 -12.08 5.18
N ALA A 13 16.20 -12.01 6.18
CA ALA A 13 16.10 -11.05 7.27
C ALA A 13 16.53 -9.64 6.81
N ALA A 14 15.56 -8.82 6.43
CA ALA A 14 15.74 -7.45 5.99
C ALA A 14 14.48 -6.63 6.28
N THR A 15 14.65 -5.34 6.55
CA THR A 15 13.51 -4.43 6.60
C THR A 15 13.10 -4.05 5.18
N ILE A 16 11.79 -3.86 4.96
CA ILE A 16 11.26 -3.44 3.66
C ILE A 16 10.44 -2.18 3.88
N ALA A 17 10.86 -1.09 3.25
CA ALA A 17 10.09 0.14 3.21
C ALA A 17 8.93 -0.01 2.21
N ILE A 18 7.74 0.43 2.60
CA ILE A 18 6.53 0.43 1.78
C ILE A 18 6.02 1.87 1.76
N THR A 19 6.02 2.47 0.57
CA THR A 19 5.68 3.89 0.39
C THR A 19 4.59 4.01 -0.68
N PRO A 20 3.34 4.26 -0.27
CA PRO A 20 2.31 4.71 -1.19
C PRO A 20 2.62 6.10 -1.75
N ASN A 21 2.45 6.24 -3.06
CA ASN A 21 2.62 7.48 -3.77
C ASN A 21 1.38 7.76 -4.63
N GLN A 22 1.17 9.01 -4.95
CA GLN A 22 0.29 9.48 -6.01
C GLN A 22 1.14 9.77 -7.26
N ALA A 23 0.56 9.56 -8.44
CA ALA A 23 1.19 9.82 -9.73
C ALA A 23 0.23 10.59 -10.65
N THR A 24 0.78 11.26 -11.67
CA THR A 24 0.00 12.00 -12.68
C THR A 24 -0.39 11.15 -13.88
N ASN A 25 0.06 9.89 -13.93
CA ASN A 25 -0.34 8.92 -14.92
C ASN A 25 -0.07 7.48 -14.44
N VAL A 26 -0.65 6.52 -15.16
CA VAL A 26 -0.53 5.07 -14.88
C VAL A 26 0.90 4.53 -15.00
N ALA A 27 1.77 5.22 -15.73
CA ALA A 27 3.20 4.88 -15.84
C ALA A 27 4.03 5.38 -14.64
N ALA A 28 3.38 5.80 -13.56
CA ALA A 28 4.00 6.39 -12.37
C ALA A 28 4.85 7.63 -12.70
N GLY A 29 4.36 8.50 -13.60
CA GLY A 29 4.96 9.80 -13.87
C GLY A 29 4.76 10.79 -12.71
N GLY A 30 5.76 11.64 -12.47
CA GLY A 30 5.66 12.76 -11.54
C GLY A 30 5.35 12.38 -10.09
N THR A 31 5.74 11.18 -9.63
CA THR A 31 5.30 10.62 -8.34
C THR A 31 5.56 11.54 -7.14
N LYS A 32 4.59 11.59 -6.23
CA LYS A 32 4.67 12.30 -4.95
C LYS A 32 4.19 11.37 -3.84
N VAL A 33 4.85 11.38 -2.69
CA VAL A 33 4.38 10.60 -1.53
C VAL A 33 3.02 11.14 -1.07
N ILE A 34 2.13 10.25 -0.64
CA ILE A 34 0.82 10.66 -0.10
C ILE A 34 0.97 11.37 1.25
N SER A 35 -0.09 12.02 1.72
CA SER A 35 -0.15 12.49 3.11
C SER A 35 -0.14 11.31 4.11
N ALA A 36 0.18 11.60 5.37
CA ALA A 36 0.06 10.61 6.43
C ALA A 36 -1.34 10.00 6.46
N THR A 37 -1.41 8.68 6.62
CA THR A 37 -2.68 7.96 6.57
C THR A 37 -2.71 6.82 7.57
N GLN A 38 -3.89 6.23 7.71
CA GLN A 38 -4.14 5.12 8.62
C GLN A 38 -3.47 3.84 8.11
N ILE A 39 -2.69 3.20 9.00
CA ILE A 39 -1.95 1.98 8.69
C ILE A 39 -2.36 0.85 9.64
N TRP A 40 -2.59 -0.33 9.10
CA TRP A 40 -2.72 -1.56 9.88
C TRP A 40 -1.70 -2.57 9.40
N ALA A 41 -1.06 -3.27 10.32
CA ALA A 41 -0.03 -4.25 9.98
C ALA A 41 -0.19 -5.53 10.80
N ASN A 42 0.17 -6.64 10.17
CA ASN A 42 0.48 -7.90 10.83
C ASN A 42 1.78 -8.42 10.23
N GLU A 43 2.81 -8.54 11.07
CA GLU A 43 4.13 -8.99 10.65
C GLU A 43 4.39 -10.48 10.93
N ASP A 44 3.39 -11.22 11.40
CA ASP A 44 3.41 -12.68 11.53
C ASP A 44 2.01 -13.26 11.23
N LEU A 45 1.68 -13.35 9.94
CA LEU A 45 0.42 -13.93 9.47
C LEU A 45 0.26 -15.41 9.81
N ALA A 46 1.35 -16.12 10.12
CA ALA A 46 1.30 -17.51 10.53
C ALA A 46 0.82 -17.66 11.98
N ALA A 47 1.08 -16.66 12.83
CA ALA A 47 0.65 -16.66 14.22
C ALA A 47 -0.79 -16.18 14.41
N THR A 48 -1.24 -15.23 13.59
CA THR A 48 -2.57 -14.62 13.71
C THR A 48 -3.00 -13.99 12.39
N SER A 49 -4.31 -13.86 12.17
CA SER A 49 -4.87 -13.09 11.06
C SER A 49 -5.33 -11.68 11.47
N VAL A 50 -5.06 -11.27 12.72
CA VAL A 50 -5.48 -9.96 13.25
C VAL A 50 -4.48 -8.88 12.84
N LEU A 51 -4.97 -7.82 12.21
CA LEU A 51 -4.18 -6.63 11.92
C LEU A 51 -4.19 -5.69 13.14
N THR A 52 -3.04 -5.08 13.43
CA THR A 52 -2.90 -4.12 14.53
C THR A 52 -2.73 -2.71 14.00
N ARG A 53 -3.41 -1.73 14.61
CA ARG A 53 -3.30 -0.32 14.23
C ARG A 53 -1.90 0.21 14.52
N GLN A 54 -1.29 0.83 13.52
CA GLN A 54 0.00 1.50 13.63
C GLN A 54 -0.19 3.02 13.75
N THR A 55 0.91 3.72 14.02
CA THR A 55 0.95 5.19 13.95
C THR A 55 0.65 5.64 12.52
N ASP A 56 -0.19 6.65 12.39
CA ASP A 56 -0.53 7.22 11.09
C ASP A 56 0.73 7.82 10.44
N ALA A 57 1.04 7.38 9.23
CA ALA A 57 2.23 7.76 8.50
C ALA A 57 2.01 7.65 7.00
N ALA A 58 2.92 8.24 6.21
CA ALA A 58 2.87 8.13 4.75
C ALA A 58 3.62 6.89 4.22
N ASN A 59 4.32 6.18 5.09
CA ASN A 59 5.08 4.97 4.77
C ASN A 59 5.13 4.06 6.00
N PHE A 60 5.47 2.79 5.76
CA PHE A 60 5.71 1.80 6.80
C PHE A 60 6.97 1.02 6.48
N THR A 61 7.79 0.73 7.48
CA THR A 61 8.97 -0.14 7.32
C THR A 61 8.75 -1.39 8.14
N THR A 62 8.75 -2.55 7.49
CA THR A 62 8.56 -3.81 8.20
C THR A 62 9.73 -4.15 9.10
N SER A 63 9.52 -4.95 10.15
CA SER A 63 10.65 -5.59 10.84
C SER A 63 11.47 -6.48 9.90
N ALA A 64 12.65 -6.89 10.38
CA ALA A 64 13.50 -7.87 9.68
C ALA A 64 13.14 -9.33 9.99
N ALA A 65 12.08 -9.60 10.76
CA ALA A 65 11.67 -10.96 11.08
C ALA A 65 11.22 -11.71 9.81
N VAL A 66 11.77 -12.91 9.60
CA VAL A 66 11.50 -13.78 8.46
C VAL A 66 10.13 -14.43 8.62
N LYS A 67 9.09 -13.74 8.16
CA LYS A 67 7.68 -14.06 8.37
C LYS A 67 6.84 -13.60 7.17
N LEU A 68 5.66 -14.18 7.04
CA LEU A 68 4.62 -13.67 6.15
C LEU A 68 4.00 -12.41 6.76
N LYS A 69 3.93 -11.32 5.99
CA LYS A 69 3.45 -10.02 6.49
C LYS A 69 2.35 -9.46 5.59
N MET A 70 1.46 -8.69 6.20
CA MET A 70 0.44 -7.91 5.52
C MET A 70 0.41 -6.51 6.11
N VAL A 71 0.43 -5.49 5.25
CA VAL A 71 0.34 -4.08 5.61
C VAL A 71 -0.76 -3.44 4.78
N VAL A 72 -1.67 -2.72 5.44
CA VAL A 72 -2.81 -2.05 4.82
C VAL A 72 -2.68 -0.55 5.05
N PHE A 73 -2.73 0.21 3.95
CA PHE A 73 -2.87 1.66 3.99
C PHE A 73 -4.29 2.00 3.56
N GLN A 74 -5.07 2.64 4.43
CA GLN A 74 -6.35 3.22 4.01
C GLN A 74 -6.08 4.60 3.44
N ILE A 75 -6.38 4.81 2.17
CA ILE A 75 -6.16 6.07 1.46
C ILE A 75 -7.48 6.80 1.35
N ASN A 76 -7.52 8.06 1.79
CA ASN A 76 -8.61 8.97 1.47
C ASN A 76 -8.34 9.65 0.11
N PRO A 77 -9.11 9.36 -0.95
CA PRO A 77 -8.90 9.97 -2.26
C PRO A 77 -9.04 11.50 -2.25
N ASP A 78 -9.86 12.05 -1.35
CA ASP A 78 -10.07 13.51 -1.24
C ASP A 78 -8.83 14.23 -0.67
N ALA A 79 -7.88 13.49 -0.09
CA ALA A 79 -6.61 14.03 0.40
C ALA A 79 -5.48 14.01 -0.65
N LEU A 80 -5.75 13.47 -1.85
CA LEU A 80 -4.81 13.50 -2.96
C LEU A 80 -4.74 14.89 -3.60
N ASP A 81 -3.62 15.17 -4.25
CA ASP A 81 -3.33 16.46 -4.87
C ASP A 81 -3.99 16.56 -6.25
N ILE A 82 -5.33 16.54 -6.27
CA ILE A 82 -6.14 16.59 -7.48
C ILE A 82 -5.87 17.90 -8.26
N ALA A 83 -5.68 19.01 -7.53
CA ALA A 83 -5.35 20.30 -8.15
C ALA A 83 -3.97 20.29 -8.84
N GLY A 84 -3.02 19.50 -8.33
CA GLY A 84 -1.73 19.24 -8.94
C GLY A 84 -1.76 18.25 -10.12
N GLY A 85 -2.93 17.73 -10.49
CA GLY A 85 -3.10 16.80 -11.60
C GLY A 85 -2.75 15.34 -11.27
N PHE A 86 -2.73 14.98 -9.99
CA PHE A 86 -2.51 13.60 -9.55
C PHE A 86 -3.82 12.82 -9.58
N ASP A 87 -3.87 11.74 -10.36
CA ASP A 87 -5.05 10.91 -10.57
C ASP A 87 -4.81 9.41 -10.34
N CYS A 88 -3.54 9.00 -10.18
CA CYS A 88 -3.14 7.61 -10.02
C CYS A 88 -2.57 7.35 -8.62
N ILE A 89 -2.77 6.13 -8.11
CA ILE A 89 -2.11 5.63 -6.89
C ILE A 89 -1.08 4.59 -7.31
N THR A 90 0.11 4.66 -6.74
CA THR A 90 1.19 3.68 -6.93
C THR A 90 1.80 3.29 -5.59
N LEU A 91 2.40 2.10 -5.53
CA LEU A 91 3.05 1.58 -4.34
C LEU A 91 4.50 1.25 -4.66
N ILE A 92 5.43 1.80 -3.87
CA ILE A 92 6.85 1.56 -4.05
C ILE A 92 7.36 0.73 -2.86
N PHE A 93 7.95 -0.42 -3.16
CA PHE A 93 8.69 -1.23 -2.20
C PHE A 93 10.18 -0.88 -2.26
N GLY A 94 10.81 -0.72 -1.10
CA GLY A 94 12.26 -0.47 -0.99
C GLY A 94 13.12 -1.69 -1.32
N SER A 95 12.53 -2.89 -1.37
CA SER A 95 13.19 -4.12 -1.77
C SER A 95 12.17 -5.15 -2.25
N SER A 96 12.46 -5.82 -3.36
CA SER A 96 11.76 -7.02 -3.84
C SER A 96 12.77 -7.90 -4.54
N ASN A 97 13.00 -9.12 -4.04
CA ASN A 97 14.01 -10.04 -4.54
C ASN A 97 13.60 -11.49 -4.27
N ALA A 98 14.39 -12.46 -4.75
CA ALA A 98 14.06 -13.89 -4.63
C ALA A 98 13.88 -14.37 -3.17
N GLY A 99 14.50 -13.71 -2.19
CA GLY A 99 14.32 -13.99 -0.76
C GLY A 99 13.26 -13.12 -0.09
N ASN A 100 12.74 -12.09 -0.75
CA ASN A 100 11.75 -11.16 -0.20
C ASN A 100 10.76 -10.78 -1.31
N ILE A 101 9.72 -11.58 -1.49
CA ILE A 101 8.74 -11.36 -2.56
C ILE A 101 7.67 -10.40 -2.03
N THR A 102 7.39 -9.36 -2.81
CA THR A 102 6.39 -8.34 -2.46
C THR A 102 5.27 -8.36 -3.48
N SER A 103 4.03 -8.29 -3.01
CA SER A 103 2.86 -8.11 -3.87
C SER A 103 1.90 -7.11 -3.23
N ALA A 104 1.04 -6.51 -4.05
CA ALA A 104 0.01 -5.63 -3.55
C ALA A 104 -1.20 -5.65 -4.47
N PHE A 105 -2.36 -5.30 -3.90
CA PHE A 105 -3.54 -4.94 -4.66
C PHE A 105 -4.18 -3.69 -4.09
N LEU A 106 -4.91 -2.99 -4.95
CA LEU A 106 -5.67 -1.79 -4.60
C LEU A 106 -7.15 -2.13 -4.58
N LEU A 107 -7.81 -1.91 -3.44
CA LEU A 107 -9.25 -1.98 -3.30
C LEU A 107 -9.81 -0.55 -3.33
N VAL A 108 -10.57 -0.20 -4.37
CA VAL A 108 -11.21 1.11 -4.49
C VAL A 108 -12.70 0.95 -4.31
N GLU A 109 -13.26 1.62 -3.32
CA GLU A 109 -14.70 1.77 -3.17
C GLU A 109 -15.14 3.01 -3.96
N PRO A 110 -15.97 2.83 -5.01
CA PRO A 110 -16.44 3.93 -5.83
C PRO A 110 -17.37 4.84 -5.02
N ARG A 111 -17.22 6.16 -5.20
CA ARG A 111 -18.03 7.18 -4.51
C ARG A 111 -19.46 7.28 -5.08
N TYR A 112 -19.63 6.87 -6.34
CA TYR A 112 -20.89 6.91 -7.06
C TYR A 112 -21.24 5.50 -7.52
N ASP A 113 -22.53 5.18 -7.49
CA ASP A 113 -23.05 3.91 -7.98
C ASP A 113 -22.85 3.84 -9.51
N SER A 114 -21.76 3.21 -9.93
CA SER A 114 -21.52 2.96 -11.34
C SER A 114 -22.09 1.58 -11.66
N ASN A 115 -23.12 1.53 -12.51
CA ASN A 115 -23.63 0.31 -13.18
C ASN A 115 -22.58 -0.42 -14.05
N THR A 116 -21.31 -0.11 -13.88
CA THR A 116 -20.16 -0.62 -14.62
C THR A 116 -19.17 -1.15 -13.61
N ASN A 117 -19.02 -2.47 -13.54
CA ASN A 117 -18.00 -3.13 -12.72
C ASN A 117 -16.61 -2.62 -13.16
N MET A 118 -15.90 -1.94 -12.26
CA MET A 118 -14.51 -1.56 -12.52
C MET A 118 -13.61 -2.77 -12.27
N ILE A 119 -12.95 -3.26 -13.32
CA ILE A 119 -11.82 -4.19 -13.20
C ILE A 119 -10.57 -3.33 -13.01
N VAL A 120 -9.85 -3.58 -11.92
CA VAL A 120 -8.53 -3.03 -11.66
C VAL A 120 -7.54 -3.98 -12.32
N ASP A 121 -6.88 -3.54 -13.39
CA ASP A 121 -5.73 -4.24 -14.00
C ASP A 121 -4.47 -3.98 -13.16
#